data_AF-A0A3A0BUG8-F1
#
_entry.id   AF-A0A3A0BUG8-F1
#
_cell.length_a   1.000
_cell.length_b   1.000
_cell.length_c   1.000
_cell.angle_alpha   90.00
_cell.angle_beta   90.00
_cell.angle_gamma   90.00
#
_symmetry.space_group_name_H-M   'P 1'
#
loop_
_entity.id
_entity.type
_entity.pdbx_description
1 polymer ?
#
loop_
_entity_poly.entity_id
_entity_poly.type
_entity_poly.pdbx_seq_one_letter_code
_entity_poly.pdbx_strand_id
1 'polypeptide(L)'
;MKAGDSTTDWLLAGDPAIRWQTLRDLCGADEAKFLRERKKIAWEGWGARLLARQTASGMWGGGLYRPKWISTTYAMLLLRQFGLPSDHPQAFKACKLLLDEGCYHDGDSNLFAAMQHSETCITGMVLAILAYFDFPDARVKKNG
;
A
#
# COMPACT_ATOMS: atom_id res chain seq x y z
N MET A 1 -38.42 4.12 -6.78
CA MET A 1 -37.09 3.55 -7.11
C MET A 1 -36.14 3.90 -5.98
N LYS A 2 -35.59 2.91 -5.27
CA LYS A 2 -34.61 3.15 -4.21
C LYS A 2 -33.26 3.41 -4.89
N ALA A 3 -32.60 4.52 -4.58
CA ALA A 3 -31.29 4.91 -5.12
C ALA A 3 -30.12 3.94 -4.77
N GLY A 4 -30.41 2.80 -4.14
CA GLY A 4 -29.45 1.80 -3.67
C GLY A 4 -29.04 0.73 -4.69
N ASP A 5 -29.79 0.56 -5.80
CA ASP A 5 -29.45 -0.45 -6.83
C ASP A 5 -28.45 0.11 -7.86
N SER A 6 -28.79 1.22 -8.52
CA SER A 6 -27.97 1.77 -9.61
C SER A 6 -26.58 2.25 -9.19
N THR A 7 -26.47 2.81 -7.98
CA THR A 7 -25.19 3.32 -7.46
C THR A 7 -24.27 2.16 -7.07
N THR A 8 -24.83 1.13 -6.42
CA THR A 8 -24.08 -0.07 -6.04
C THR A 8 -23.63 -0.85 -7.26
N ASP A 9 -24.51 -0.99 -8.26
CA ASP A 9 -24.17 -1.62 -9.54
C ASP A 9 -23.04 -0.87 -10.26
N TRP A 10 -23.07 0.46 -10.26
CA TRP A 10 -22.00 1.28 -10.83
C TRP A 10 -20.66 1.07 -10.10
N LEU A 11 -20.66 1.02 -8.76
CA LEU A 11 -19.47 0.72 -7.98
C LEU A 11 -18.94 -0.69 -8.26
N LEU A 12 -19.84 -1.68 -8.39
CA LEU A 12 -19.49 -3.06 -8.69
C LEU A 12 -18.96 -3.26 -10.12
N ALA A 13 -19.33 -2.38 -11.05
CA ALA A 13 -18.77 -2.35 -12.41
C ALA A 13 -17.37 -1.70 -12.46
N GLY A 14 -16.93 -1.06 -11.39
CA GLY A 14 -15.66 -0.32 -11.30
C GLY A 14 -14.41 -1.18 -11.13
N ASP A 15 -13.30 -0.52 -10.79
CA ASP A 15 -12.00 -1.15 -10.56
C ASP A 15 -12.06 -2.19 -9.41
N PRO A 16 -11.27 -3.29 -9.43
CA PRO A 16 -11.18 -4.21 -8.31
C PRO A 16 -10.98 -3.51 -6.97
N ALA A 17 -10.17 -2.45 -6.92
CA ALA A 17 -9.90 -1.67 -5.70
C ALA A 17 -11.18 -1.07 -5.08
N ILE A 18 -12.22 -0.80 -5.88
CA ILE A 18 -13.51 -0.32 -5.41
C ILE A 18 -14.43 -1.51 -5.13
N ARG A 19 -14.48 -2.45 -6.07
CA ARG A 19 -15.45 -3.56 -6.08
C ARG A 19 -15.37 -4.45 -4.84
N TRP A 20 -14.17 -4.82 -4.38
CA TRP A 20 -14.05 -5.68 -3.20
C TRP A 20 -14.50 -4.96 -1.92
N GLN A 21 -14.29 -3.63 -1.84
CA GLN A 21 -14.74 -2.82 -0.71
C GLN A 21 -16.25 -2.65 -0.74
N THR A 22 -16.85 -2.42 -1.92
CA THR A 22 -18.30 -2.41 -2.09
C THR A 22 -18.94 -3.74 -1.68
N LEU A 23 -18.34 -4.87 -2.10
CA LEU A 23 -18.80 -6.20 -1.69
C LEU A 23 -18.77 -6.38 -0.17
N ARG A 24 -17.67 -5.99 0.48
CA ARG A 24 -17.49 -6.12 1.94
C ARG A 24 -18.42 -5.19 2.72
N ASP A 25 -18.43 -3.90 2.35
CA ASP A 25 -18.97 -2.84 3.20
C ASP A 25 -20.43 -2.49 2.89
N LEU A 26 -20.87 -2.67 1.64
CA LEU A 26 -22.20 -2.28 1.19
C LEU A 26 -23.11 -3.45 0.84
N CYS A 27 -22.56 -4.54 0.29
CA CYS A 27 -23.35 -5.72 -0.11
C CYS A 27 -23.44 -6.81 0.96
N GLY A 28 -22.68 -6.71 2.06
CA GLY A 28 -22.61 -7.75 3.09
C GLY A 28 -22.17 -9.11 2.55
N ALA A 29 -21.28 -9.12 1.55
CA ALA A 29 -20.79 -10.35 0.93
C ALA A 29 -19.95 -11.18 1.92
N ASP A 30 -19.93 -12.49 1.71
CA ASP A 30 -19.07 -13.41 2.45
C ASP A 30 -17.58 -13.11 2.21
N GLU A 31 -16.77 -13.46 3.21
CA GLU A 31 -15.33 -13.21 3.20
C GLU A 31 -14.62 -13.83 2.00
N ALA A 32 -14.97 -15.08 1.66
CA ALA A 32 -14.38 -15.77 0.52
C ALA A 32 -14.65 -15.03 -0.80
N LYS A 33 -15.83 -14.43 -0.96
CA LYS A 33 -16.20 -13.65 -2.14
C LYS A 33 -15.42 -12.35 -2.27
N PHE A 34 -15.39 -11.51 -1.23
CA PHE A 34 -14.66 -10.24 -1.36
C PHE A 34 -13.14 -10.44 -1.36
N LEU A 35 -12.60 -11.45 -0.67
CA LEU A 35 -11.16 -11.74 -0.72
C LEU A 35 -10.73 -12.23 -2.10
N ARG A 36 -11.55 -13.04 -2.78
CA ARG A 36 -11.30 -13.43 -4.17
C ARG A 36 -11.27 -12.22 -5.09
N GLU A 37 -12.16 -11.26 -4.89
CA GLU A 37 -12.18 -10.02 -5.68
C GLU A 37 -10.95 -9.14 -5.37
N ARG A 38 -10.60 -8.99 -4.08
CA ARG A 38 -9.42 -8.25 -3.62
C ARG A 38 -8.13 -8.75 -4.26
N LYS A 39 -7.96 -10.07 -4.44
CA LYS A 39 -6.76 -10.62 -5.08
C LYS A 39 -6.50 -10.07 -6.49
N LYS A 40 -7.56 -9.69 -7.22
CA LYS A 40 -7.43 -9.15 -8.58
C LYS A 40 -6.66 -7.84 -8.66
N ILE A 41 -6.56 -7.08 -7.58
CA ILE A 41 -5.78 -5.82 -7.53
C ILE A 41 -4.34 -6.01 -8.02
N ALA A 42 -3.76 -7.19 -7.79
CA ALA A 42 -2.39 -7.47 -8.19
C ALA A 42 -2.19 -7.59 -9.71
N TRP A 43 -3.24 -7.89 -10.49
CA TRP A 43 -3.12 -8.16 -11.93
C TRP A 43 -4.19 -7.48 -12.81
N GLU A 44 -5.17 -6.82 -12.22
CA GLU A 44 -6.21 -6.08 -12.93
C GLU A 44 -6.30 -4.63 -12.40
N GLY A 45 -6.62 -3.70 -13.30
CA GLY A 45 -7.02 -2.35 -12.90
C GLY A 45 -5.87 -1.48 -12.40
N TRP A 46 -6.18 -0.61 -11.44
CA TRP A 46 -5.29 0.46 -10.98
C TRP A 46 -4.09 -0.07 -10.19
N GLY A 47 -4.32 -1.08 -9.35
CA GLY A 47 -3.28 -1.76 -8.59
C GLY A 47 -2.21 -2.36 -9.50
N ALA A 48 -2.63 -3.13 -10.50
CA ALA A 48 -1.72 -3.74 -11.47
C ALA A 48 -0.92 -2.71 -12.27
N ARG A 49 -1.55 -1.61 -12.71
CA ARG A 49 -0.84 -0.53 -13.41
C ARG A 49 0.16 0.19 -12.52
N LEU A 50 -0.12 0.32 -11.22
CA LEU A 50 0.81 0.89 -10.26
C LEU A 50 1.98 -0.07 -10.01
N LEU A 51 1.71 -1.36 -9.79
CA LEU A 51 2.71 -2.41 -9.62
C LEU A 51 3.66 -2.51 -10.83
N ALA A 52 3.13 -2.39 -12.05
CA ALA A 52 3.93 -2.42 -13.28
C ALA A 52 4.91 -1.23 -13.42
N ARG A 53 4.72 -0.16 -12.64
CA ARG A 53 5.62 1.02 -12.62
C ARG A 53 6.75 0.90 -11.59
N GLN A 54 6.79 -0.18 -10.82
CA GLN A 54 7.89 -0.41 -9.89
C GLN A 54 9.19 -0.60 -10.67
N THR A 55 10.22 0.14 -10.29
CA THR A 55 11.55 -0.02 -10.88
C THR A 55 12.19 -1.34 -10.45
N ALA A 56 13.27 -1.74 -11.13
CA ALA A 56 14.06 -2.91 -10.72
C ALA A 56 14.62 -2.79 -9.29
N SER A 57 14.88 -1.57 -8.82
CA SER A 57 15.30 -1.31 -7.44
C SER A 57 14.18 -1.53 -6.41
N GLY A 58 12.92 -1.63 -6.83
CA GLY A 58 11.76 -1.78 -5.93
C GLY A 58 11.06 -0.47 -5.57
N MET A 59 11.40 0.63 -6.25
CA MET A 59 10.89 1.97 -5.94
C MET A 59 9.84 2.45 -6.93
N TRP A 60 9.16 3.54 -6.56
CA TRP A 60 8.36 4.36 -7.46
C TRP A 60 8.84 5.81 -7.43
N GLY A 61 8.66 6.51 -8.56
CA GLY A 61 8.85 7.96 -8.64
C GLY A 61 10.28 8.46 -8.40
N GLY A 62 11.28 7.58 -8.36
CA GLY A 62 12.69 7.94 -8.23
C GLY A 62 13.14 8.34 -6.81
N GLY A 63 12.30 8.12 -5.79
CA GLY A 63 12.67 8.39 -4.41
C GLY A 63 11.74 7.73 -3.40
N LEU A 64 12.12 7.79 -2.12
CA LEU A 64 11.36 7.15 -1.05
C LEU A 64 10.19 8.03 -0.58
N TYR A 65 10.43 9.29 -0.23
CA TYR A 65 9.37 10.23 0.15
C TYR A 65 9.18 11.40 -0.82
N ARG A 66 10.26 11.86 -1.45
CA ARG A 66 10.23 12.88 -2.50
C ARG A 66 10.51 12.25 -3.86
N PRO A 67 9.97 12.79 -4.95
CA PRO A 67 8.96 13.86 -5.01
C PRO A 67 7.62 13.44 -4.41
N LYS A 68 6.87 14.41 -3.87
CA LYS A 68 5.56 14.14 -3.22
C LYS A 68 4.60 13.50 -4.22
N TRP A 69 3.65 12.70 -3.72
CA TRP A 69 2.59 12.01 -4.46
C TRP A 69 3.00 10.82 -5.34
N ILE A 70 4.19 10.83 -5.93
CA ILE A 70 4.63 9.75 -6.84
C ILE A 70 5.73 8.86 -6.26
N SER A 71 6.36 9.25 -5.15
CA SER A 71 7.42 8.49 -4.51
C SER A 71 6.93 7.17 -3.90
N THR A 72 7.89 6.32 -3.53
CA THR A 72 7.65 4.97 -3.00
C THR A 72 6.68 4.96 -1.82
N THR A 73 6.79 5.89 -0.86
CA THR A 73 5.87 5.97 0.29
C THR A 73 4.43 6.20 -0.16
N TYR A 74 4.19 7.12 -1.10
CA TYR A 74 2.82 7.41 -1.57
C TYR A 74 2.26 6.28 -2.45
N ALA A 75 3.10 5.67 -3.29
CA ALA A 75 2.71 4.48 -4.05
C ALA A 75 2.29 3.33 -3.13
N MET A 76 3.06 3.08 -2.05
CA MET A 76 2.75 2.05 -1.06
C MET A 76 1.50 2.36 -0.25
N LEU A 77 1.27 3.61 0.13
CA LEU A 77 0.01 4.04 0.77
C LEU A 77 -1.19 3.80 -0.15
N LEU A 78 -1.04 4.10 -1.44
CA LEU A 78 -2.10 3.90 -2.42
C LEU A 78 -2.38 2.41 -2.67
N LEU A 79 -1.35 1.56 -2.77
CA LEU A 79 -1.52 0.11 -2.87
C LEU A 79 -2.22 -0.47 -1.63
N ARG A 80 -1.90 0.05 -0.44
CA ARG A 80 -2.61 -0.28 0.80
C ARG A 80 -4.08 0.13 0.76
N GLN A 81 -4.38 1.35 0.30
CA GLN A 81 -5.76 1.84 0.16
C GLN A 81 -6.57 1.04 -0.87
N PHE A 82 -5.93 0.64 -1.97
CA PHE A 82 -6.56 -0.24 -2.94
C PHE A 82 -6.88 -1.60 -2.37
N GLY A 83 -6.11 -2.09 -1.39
CA GLY A 83 -6.31 -3.39 -0.79
C GLY A 83 -5.38 -4.47 -1.35
N LEU A 84 -4.17 -4.14 -1.78
CA LEU A 84 -3.23 -5.17 -2.25
C LEU A 84 -3.07 -6.29 -1.20
N PRO A 85 -2.99 -7.59 -1.58
CA PRO A 85 -2.68 -8.65 -0.64
C PRO A 85 -1.42 -8.33 0.18
N SER A 86 -1.46 -8.57 1.49
CA SER A 86 -0.39 -8.14 2.40
C SER A 86 0.93 -8.84 2.10
N ASP A 87 0.89 -10.07 1.59
CA ASP A 87 2.04 -10.92 1.23
C ASP A 87 2.64 -10.64 -0.16
N HIS A 88 2.24 -9.55 -0.83
CA HIS A 88 2.65 -9.30 -2.19
C HIS A 88 4.17 -9.03 -2.33
N PRO A 89 4.94 -9.80 -3.13
CA PRO A 89 6.41 -9.71 -3.18
C PRO A 89 6.95 -8.33 -3.57
N GLN A 90 6.25 -7.61 -4.46
CA GLN A 90 6.66 -6.26 -4.84
C GLN A 90 6.52 -5.27 -3.68
N ALA A 91 5.52 -5.44 -2.82
CA ALA A 91 5.36 -4.62 -1.63
C ALA A 91 6.50 -4.87 -0.64
N PHE A 92 6.91 -6.14 -0.46
CA PHE A 92 8.01 -6.51 0.42
C PHE A 92 9.34 -5.88 0.01
N LYS A 93 9.63 -5.81 -1.30
CA LYS A 93 10.82 -5.11 -1.80
C LYS A 93 10.83 -3.65 -1.36
N ALA A 94 9.71 -2.95 -1.50
CA ALA A 94 9.60 -1.55 -1.12
C ALA A 94 9.61 -1.35 0.41
N CYS A 95 8.98 -2.24 1.17
CA CYS A 95 9.04 -2.26 2.63
C CYS A 95 10.48 -2.35 3.13
N LYS A 96 11.28 -3.24 2.53
CA LYS A 96 12.71 -3.37 2.84
C LYS A 96 13.45 -2.05 2.62
N LEU A 97 13.28 -1.41 1.45
CA LEU A 97 13.95 -0.13 1.15
C LEU A 97 13.54 0.98 2.13
N LEU A 98 12.24 1.12 2.39
CA LEU A 98 11.72 2.13 3.32
C LEU A 98 12.28 1.97 4.73
N LEU A 99 12.62 0.75 5.12
CA LEU A 99 13.12 0.42 6.44
C LEU A 99 14.66 0.47 6.51
N ASP A 100 15.37 0.00 5.48
CA ASP A 100 16.84 -0.02 5.41
C ASP A 100 17.41 1.39 5.15
N GLU A 101 16.92 2.06 4.10
CA GLU A 101 17.34 3.43 3.74
C GLU A 101 16.61 4.50 4.56
N GLY A 102 15.51 4.10 5.20
CA GLY A 102 14.92 4.85 6.28
C GLY A 102 15.91 4.94 7.44
N CYS A 103 16.19 3.83 8.10
CA CYS A 103 16.88 3.82 9.38
C CYS A 103 18.39 4.15 9.33
N TYR A 104 18.99 4.38 8.16
CA TYR A 104 20.42 4.64 8.07
C TYR A 104 20.79 6.01 8.68
N HIS A 105 21.82 5.99 9.52
CA HIS A 105 22.23 7.09 10.39
C HIS A 105 23.72 7.38 10.16
N ASP A 106 24.14 7.59 8.91
CA ASP A 106 25.48 8.09 8.59
C ASP A 106 25.38 9.14 7.48
N GLY A 107 26.04 10.26 7.72
CA GLY A 107 25.86 11.54 7.01
C GLY A 107 26.24 11.46 5.54
N ASP A 108 25.23 11.29 4.69
CA ASP A 108 24.87 12.28 3.67
C ASP A 108 23.56 11.81 3.02
N SER A 109 22.49 12.59 3.22
CA SER A 109 21.12 12.39 2.69
C SER A 109 20.34 11.13 3.11
N ASN A 110 19.89 11.07 4.38
CA ASN A 110 18.93 10.07 4.90
C ASN A 110 17.50 10.62 5.04
N LEU A 111 16.48 9.76 4.85
CA LEU A 111 15.09 10.08 5.25
C LEU A 111 14.96 10.31 6.76
N PHE A 112 15.71 9.56 7.57
CA PHE A 112 15.69 9.72 9.02
C PHE A 112 16.65 10.81 9.51
N ALA A 113 17.67 11.22 8.73
CA ALA A 113 18.39 12.46 9.04
C ALA A 113 17.52 13.70 8.80
N ALA A 114 16.65 13.68 7.77
CA ALA A 114 15.59 14.67 7.62
C ALA A 114 14.52 14.61 8.74
N MET A 115 14.44 13.52 9.52
CA MET A 115 13.53 13.38 10.67
C MET A 115 13.96 14.15 11.91
N GLN A 116 15.17 14.72 11.99
CA GLN A 116 15.60 15.43 13.21
C GLN A 116 14.81 16.70 13.49
N HIS A 117 14.19 17.32 12.47
CA HIS A 117 13.40 18.55 12.65
C HIS A 117 12.04 18.51 11.95
N SER A 118 11.65 17.38 11.34
CA SER A 118 10.38 17.27 10.62
C SER A 118 9.79 15.85 10.62
N GLU A 119 8.53 15.78 11.07
CA GLU A 119 7.47 14.92 10.52
C GLU A 119 7.25 13.53 11.14
N THR A 120 6.66 13.49 12.34
CA THR A 120 5.92 12.34 12.93
C THR A 120 5.01 11.62 11.93
N CYS A 121 4.52 12.33 10.90
CA CYS A 121 3.66 11.78 9.86
C CYS A 121 4.38 10.80 8.92
N ILE A 122 5.66 11.01 8.57
CA ILE A 122 6.40 10.12 7.66
C ILE A 122 6.65 8.79 8.35
N THR A 123 7.11 8.82 9.59
CA THR A 123 7.31 7.62 10.42
C THR A 123 5.99 6.87 10.60
N GLY A 124 4.90 7.58 10.87
CA GLY A 124 3.56 6.99 10.94
C GLY A 124 3.12 6.32 9.64
N MET A 125 3.42 6.93 8.47
CA MET A 125 3.13 6.34 7.17
C MET A 125 3.94 5.06 6.93
N VAL A 126 5.25 5.09 7.19
CA VAL A 126 6.12 3.91 7.02
C VAL A 126 5.68 2.79 7.95
N LEU A 127 5.40 3.08 9.23
CA LEU A 127 4.88 2.10 10.17
C LEU A 127 3.55 1.50 9.69
N ALA A 128 2.62 2.32 9.22
CA ALA A 128 1.34 1.85 8.71
C ALA A 128 1.47 0.99 7.45
N ILE A 129 2.46 1.27 6.59
CA ILE A 129 2.81 0.44 5.44
C ILE A 129 3.35 -0.92 5.91
N LEU A 130 4.37 -0.92 6.76
CA LEU A 130 5.01 -2.15 7.25
C LEU A 130 4.03 -3.06 7.98
N ALA A 131 3.18 -2.49 8.83
CA ALA A 131 2.15 -3.23 9.57
C ALA A 131 1.08 -3.83 8.65
N TYR A 132 0.70 -3.12 7.57
CA TYR A 132 -0.29 -3.63 6.63
C TYR A 132 0.23 -4.79 5.77
N PHE A 133 1.49 -4.72 5.34
CA PHE A 133 2.10 -5.75 4.50
C PHE A 133 2.72 -6.89 5.31
N ASP A 134 2.40 -7.04 6.61
CA ASP A 134 2.91 -8.11 7.46
C ASP A 134 4.44 -8.30 7.35
N PHE A 135 5.18 -7.20 7.12
CA PHE A 135 6.58 -7.29 6.69
C PHE A 135 7.43 -7.90 7.82
N PRO A 136 8.08 -9.05 7.58
CA PRO A 136 8.84 -9.72 8.63
C PRO A 136 10.16 -8.98 8.83
N ASP A 137 10.32 -8.36 10.00
CA ASP A 137 11.57 -7.73 10.39
C ASP A 137 12.00 -8.15 11.79
N ALA A 138 13.29 -8.45 11.96
CA ALA A 138 13.87 -8.93 13.22
C ALA A 138 13.77 -7.91 14.37
N ARG A 139 13.56 -6.61 14.07
CA ARG A 139 13.32 -5.56 15.06
C ARG A 139 11.92 -5.63 15.67
N VAL A 140 10.96 -6.29 15.01
CA VAL A 140 9.61 -6.50 15.53
C VAL A 140 9.61 -7.80 16.33
N LYS A 141 9.79 -7.72 17.65
CA LYS A 141 9.57 -8.85 18.54
C LYS A 141 8.08 -9.21 18.51
N LYS A 142 7.74 -10.38 17.94
CA LYS A 142 6.43 -10.99 18.15
C LYS A 142 6.36 -11.39 19.63
N ASN A 143 5.60 -10.66 20.42
CA ASN A 143 5.15 -11.18 21.70
C ASN A 143 4.14 -12.29 21.37
N GLY A 144 4.42 -13.50 21.84
CA GLY A 144 3.60 -14.69 21.64
C GLY A 144 2.27 -14.64 22.35
#